data_AF-A0A7M2XB10-F1
#
_entry.id   AF-A0A7M2XB10-F1
#
_cell.length_a   1.000
_cell.length_b   1.000
_cell.length_c   1.000
_cell.angle_alpha   90.00
_cell.angle_beta   90.00
_cell.angle_gamma   90.00
#
_symmetry.space_group_name_H-M   'P 1'
#
loop_
_entity.id
_entity.type
_entity.pdbx_description
1 polymer ?
#
loop_
_entity_poly.entity_id
_entity_poly.type
_entity_poly.pdbx_seq_one_letter_code
_entity_poly.pdbx_strand_id
1 'polypeptide(L)'
;MSTEQRISEIVNGNDVVLFMKGTPLFPQCGFSSKAIAILEHLGVEYASVDVLQDMEIRSGIKSYSDWPTIPQLYVKGEFVGGSDIMMEMFQAGELQQLMEDSGVKAA
;
A
#
# COMPACT_ATOMS: atom_id res chain seq x y z
N MET A 1 -3.87 -21.99 6.56
CA MET A 1 -3.65 -20.90 5.61
C MET A 1 -2.21 -20.47 5.71
N SER A 2 -1.49 -20.42 4.59
CA SER A 2 -0.14 -19.84 4.57
C SER A 2 -0.21 -18.31 4.64
N THR A 3 0.89 -17.68 5.04
CA THR A 3 1.01 -16.20 5.07
C THR A 3 0.80 -15.60 3.68
N GLU A 4 1.27 -16.26 2.63
CA GLU A 4 1.06 -15.82 1.23
C GLU A 4 -0.42 -15.82 0.85
N GLN A 5 -1.19 -16.83 1.26
CA GLN A 5 -2.64 -16.86 1.03
C GLN A 5 -3.33 -15.69 1.73
N ARG A 6 -2.96 -15.41 3.00
CA ARG A 6 -3.50 -14.26 3.75
C ARG A 6 -3.20 -12.94 3.04
N ILE A 7 -1.96 -12.75 2.58
CA ILE A 7 -1.57 -11.55 1.84
C ILE A 7 -2.36 -11.44 0.54
N SER A 8 -2.46 -12.54 -0.22
CA SER A 8 -3.21 -12.59 -1.47
C SER A 8 -4.68 -12.23 -1.27
N GLU A 9 -5.32 -12.73 -0.20
CA GLU A 9 -6.70 -12.38 0.14
C GLU A 9 -6.86 -10.90 0.49
N ILE A 10 -5.91 -10.33 1.24
CA ILE A 10 -5.93 -8.91 1.59
C ILE A 10 -5.82 -8.04 0.33
N VAL A 11 -4.84 -8.32 -0.55
CA VAL A 11 -4.60 -7.49 -1.75
C VAL A 11 -5.71 -7.63 -2.79
N ASN A 12 -6.33 -8.81 -2.91
CA ASN A 12 -7.42 -9.04 -3.86
C ASN A 12 -8.79 -8.67 -3.30
N GLY A 13 -8.93 -8.60 -1.97
CA GLY A 13 -10.18 -8.24 -1.29
C GLY A 13 -10.43 -6.74 -1.19
N ASN A 14 -9.44 -5.90 -1.54
CA ASN A 14 -9.51 -4.45 -1.43
C ASN A 14 -8.98 -3.81 -2.71
N ASP A 15 -9.58 -2.67 -3.09
CA ASP A 15 -9.18 -1.95 -4.30
C ASP A 15 -7.82 -1.28 -4.16
N VAL A 16 -7.50 -0.76 -2.97
CA VAL A 16 -6.20 -0.20 -2.64
C VAL A 16 -5.78 -0.69 -1.27
N VAL A 17 -4.56 -1.20 -1.14
CA VAL A 17 -3.99 -1.67 0.12
C VAL A 17 -2.61 -1.07 0.34
N LEU A 18 -2.41 -0.48 1.51
CA LEU A 18 -1.13 0.01 1.98
C LEU A 18 -0.61 -0.85 3.13
N PHE A 19 0.45 -1.61 2.88
CA PHE A 19 1.24 -2.24 3.94
C PHE A 19 2.21 -1.23 4.51
N MET A 20 2.07 -0.91 5.80
CA MET A 20 2.81 0.17 6.44
C MET A 20 3.24 -0.17 7.87
N LYS A 21 4.09 0.67 8.45
CA LYS A 21 4.50 0.56 9.85
C LYS A 21 3.67 1.52 10.70
N GLY A 22 2.83 0.97 11.57
CA GLY A 22 1.81 1.73 12.30
C GLY A 22 0.49 1.81 11.53
N THR A 23 -0.33 2.80 11.89
CA THR A 23 -1.67 3.00 11.31
C THR A 23 -1.77 4.39 10.65
N PRO A 24 -2.76 4.64 9.78
CA PRO A 24 -2.98 5.97 9.20
C PRO A 24 -3.06 7.10 10.24
N LEU A 25 -3.68 6.81 11.39
CA LEU A 25 -3.79 7.74 12.52
C LEU A 25 -2.48 7.89 13.32
N PHE A 26 -1.71 6.82 13.44
CA PHE A 26 -0.47 6.77 14.21
C PHE A 26 0.65 6.07 13.41
N PRO A 27 1.23 6.74 12.40
CA PRO A 27 2.32 6.17 11.62
C PRO A 27 3.59 6.09 12.46
N GLN A 28 4.28 4.95 12.42
CA GLN A 28 5.52 4.72 13.18
C GLN A 28 6.79 4.85 12.31
N CYS A 29 6.65 5.32 11.07
CA CYS A 29 7.75 5.47 10.13
C CYS A 29 7.48 6.62 9.16
N GLY A 30 8.47 7.50 8.95
CA GLY A 30 8.32 8.65 8.05
C GLY A 30 8.00 8.27 6.61
N PHE A 31 8.48 7.12 6.12
CA PHE A 31 8.12 6.60 4.79
C PHE A 31 6.64 6.20 4.72
N SER A 32 6.13 5.58 5.78
CA SER A 32 4.71 5.26 5.89
C SER A 32 3.84 6.53 5.97
N SER A 33 4.27 7.55 6.72
CA SER A 33 3.60 8.86 6.74
C SER A 33 3.56 9.52 5.36
N LYS A 34 4.63 9.43 4.57
CA LYS A 34 4.66 9.94 3.19
C LYS A 34 3.64 9.21 2.30
N ALA A 35 3.60 7.89 2.35
CA ALA A 35 2.65 7.10 1.57
C ALA A 35 1.18 7.44 1.92
N ILE A 36 0.87 7.59 3.21
CA ILE A 36 -0.44 8.07 3.67
C ILE A 36 -0.76 9.44 3.08
N ALA A 37 0.15 10.41 3.23
CA ALA A 37 -0.08 11.77 2.76
C ALA A 37 -0.38 11.85 1.25
N ILE A 38 0.24 10.98 0.44
CA ILE A 38 -0.03 10.87 -1.00
C ILE A 38 -1.45 10.34 -1.24
N LEU A 39 -1.83 9.24 -0.57
CA LEU A 39 -3.16 8.65 -0.74
C LEU A 39 -4.28 9.58 -0.26
N GLU A 40 -4.07 10.26 0.87
CA GLU A 40 -4.98 11.28 1.39
C GLU A 40 -5.11 12.48 0.43
N HIS A 41 -4.01 12.89 -0.22
CA HIS A 41 -4.06 13.95 -1.22
C HIS A 41 -4.83 13.55 -2.48
N LEU A 42 -4.69 12.29 -2.89
CA LEU A 42 -5.46 11.71 -3.99
C LEU A 42 -6.94 11.53 -3.63
N GLY A 43 -7.28 11.55 -2.34
CA GLY A 43 -8.65 11.38 -1.85
C GLY A 43 -9.20 10.00 -2.21
N VAL A 44 -8.39 8.94 -2.16
CA VAL A 44 -8.82 7.57 -2.48
C VAL A 44 -9.08 6.76 -1.21
N GLU A 45 -10.11 5.92 -1.21
CA GLU A 45 -10.30 4.96 -0.12
C GLU A 45 -9.24 3.84 -0.20
N TYR A 46 -8.58 3.54 0.92
CA TYR A 46 -7.60 2.46 0.98
C TYR A 46 -7.66 1.70 2.30
N ALA A 47 -7.36 0.41 2.24
CA ALA A 47 -7.13 -0.41 3.42
C ALA A 47 -5.67 -0.27 3.87
N SER A 48 -5.43 -0.19 5.17
CA SER A 48 -4.07 -0.17 5.74
C SER A 48 -3.80 -1.43 6.56
N VAL A 49 -2.61 -2.01 6.40
CA VAL A 49 -2.15 -3.15 7.20
C VAL A 49 -0.90 -2.75 7.98
N ASP A 50 -0.99 -2.79 9.31
CA ASP A 50 0.15 -2.55 10.20
C ASP A 50 1.03 -3.80 10.29
N VAL A 51 2.15 -3.79 9.59
CA VAL A 51 3.12 -4.90 9.58
C VAL A 51 3.88 -5.03 10.90
N LEU A 52 3.75 -4.08 11.84
CA LEU A 52 4.35 -4.19 13.17
C LEU A 52 3.53 -5.10 14.10
N GLN A 53 2.22 -5.26 13.83
CA GLN A 53 1.36 -6.15 14.62
C GLN A 53 1.50 -7.63 14.20
N ASP A 54 1.93 -7.88 12.96
CA ASP A 54 2.07 -9.23 12.42
C ASP A 54 3.43 -9.39 11.71
N MET A 55 4.36 -10.04 12.41
CA MET A 55 5.72 -10.29 11.92
C MET A 55 5.74 -11.28 10.74
N GLU A 56 4.74 -12.16 10.63
CA GLU A 56 4.61 -13.07 9.49
C GLU A 56 4.23 -12.27 8.25
N ILE A 57 3.21 -11.40 8.33
CA ILE A 57 2.84 -10.49 7.23
C ILE A 57 4.04 -9.63 6.83
N ARG A 58 4.80 -9.10 7.81
CA ARG A 58 5.99 -8.26 7.55
C ARG A 58 7.06 -8.97 6.72
N SER A 59 7.31 -10.25 7.00
CA SER A 59 8.27 -11.03 6.23
C SER A 59 7.67 -11.51 4.91
N GLY A 60 6.43 -11.99 4.96
CA GLY A 60 5.71 -12.55 3.83
C GLY A 60 5.47 -11.54 2.72
N ILE A 61 5.12 -10.29 3.06
CA ILE A 61 4.83 -9.27 2.05
C ILE A 61 6.07 -8.92 1.22
N LYS A 62 7.25 -8.98 1.84
CA LYS A 62 8.53 -8.76 1.14
C LYS A 62 8.82 -9.87 0.14
N SER A 63 8.58 -11.11 0.53
CA SER A 63 8.72 -12.26 -0.37
C SER A 63 7.65 -12.26 -1.46
N TYR A 64 6.42 -11.85 -1.15
CA TYR A 64 5.28 -11.82 -2.08
C TYR A 64 5.45 -10.76 -3.17
N SER A 65 5.97 -9.58 -2.82
CA SER A 65 6.28 -8.49 -3.77
C SER A 65 7.63 -8.64 -4.48
N ASP A 66 8.48 -9.56 -4.02
CA ASP A 66 9.92 -9.53 -4.29
C ASP A 66 10.56 -8.15 -3.99
N TRP A 67 10.04 -7.46 -2.95
CA TRP A 67 10.45 -6.10 -2.60
C TRP A 67 10.91 -5.98 -1.14
N PRO A 68 12.12 -5.46 -0.86
CA PRO A 68 12.72 -5.56 0.48
C PRO A 68 12.22 -4.50 1.48
N THR A 69 11.57 -3.43 1.02
CA THR A 69 11.22 -2.25 1.85
C THR A 69 9.72 -2.14 2.14
N ILE A 70 9.39 -1.33 3.16
CA ILE A 70 8.03 -0.97 3.61
C ILE A 70 8.04 0.55 3.79
N PRO A 71 7.00 1.29 3.39
CA PRO A 71 5.67 0.83 2.97
C PRO A 71 5.61 0.22 1.56
N GLN A 72 4.56 -0.54 1.28
CA GLN A 72 4.24 -1.11 -0.04
C GLN A 72 2.77 -0.86 -0.38
N LEU A 73 2.53 -0.33 -1.58
CA LEU A 73 1.20 -0.06 -2.11
C LEU A 73 0.79 -1.13 -3.12
N TYR A 74 -0.45 -1.59 -3.00
CA TYR A 74 -1.13 -2.42 -3.96
C TYR A 74 -2.40 -1.74 -4.44
N VAL A 75 -2.67 -1.85 -5.74
CA VAL A 75 -3.90 -1.36 -6.38
C VAL A 75 -4.48 -2.49 -7.21
N LYS A 76 -5.73 -2.86 -6.96
CA LYS A 76 -6.44 -3.98 -7.62
C LYS A 76 -5.65 -5.29 -7.64
N GLY A 77 -4.96 -5.59 -6.54
CA GLY A 77 -4.13 -6.79 -6.41
C GLY A 77 -2.73 -6.68 -7.04
N GLU A 78 -2.43 -5.60 -7.77
CA GLU A 78 -1.13 -5.37 -8.40
C GLU A 78 -0.22 -4.53 -7.51
N PHE A 79 1.06 -4.91 -7.45
CA PHE A 79 2.07 -4.19 -6.70
C PHE A 79 2.48 -2.92 -7.45
N VAL A 80 2.32 -1.75 -6.83
CA VAL A 80 2.69 -0.46 -7.42
C VAL A 80 4.12 -0.07 -7.04
N GLY A 81 4.46 -0.18 -5.75
CA GLY A 81 5.78 0.22 -5.27
C GLY A 81 5.82 0.65 -3.81
N GLY A 82 6.98 1.15 -3.40
CA GLY A 82 7.18 1.78 -2.09
C GLY A 82 6.90 3.28 -2.10
N SER A 83 7.13 3.96 -0.96
CA SER A 83 6.81 5.38 -0.80
C SER A 83 7.53 6.31 -1.77
N ASP A 84 8.76 5.98 -2.18
CA ASP A 84 9.52 6.83 -3.10
C ASP A 84 8.95 6.75 -4.54
N ILE A 85 8.63 5.53 -4.99
CA ILE A 85 7.94 5.30 -6.28
C ILE A 85 6.56 5.96 -6.27
N MET A 86 5.81 5.83 -5.17
CA MET A 86 4.52 6.54 -5.03
C MET A 86 4.69 8.05 -5.18
N MET A 87 5.75 8.63 -4.61
CA MET A 87 6.00 10.07 -4.70
C MET A 87 6.36 10.49 -6.13
N GLU A 88 7.19 9.71 -6.82
CA GLU A 88 7.56 9.97 -8.22
C GLU A 88 6.34 9.89 -9.14
N MET A 89 5.56 8.81 -9.05
CA MET A 89 4.32 8.65 -9.82
C MET A 89 3.29 9.72 -9.49
N PHE A 90 3.21 10.16 -8.22
CA PHE A 90 2.34 11.24 -7.81
C PHE A 90 2.76 12.58 -8.43
N GLN A 91 4.05 12.90 -8.41
CA GLN A 91 4.58 14.12 -9.05
C GLN A 91 4.41 14.11 -10.57
N ALA A 92 4.47 12.93 -11.19
CA ALA A 92 4.23 12.75 -12.62
C ALA A 92 2.72 12.75 -12.98
N GLY A 93 1.82 12.66 -12.01
CA GLY A 93 0.38 12.49 -12.22
C GLY A 93 -0.04 11.06 -12.61
N GLU A 94 0.92 10.16 -12.81
CA GLU A 94 0.70 8.75 -13.18
C GLU A 94 -0.03 7.98 -12.09
N LEU A 95 0.23 8.30 -10.81
CA LEU A 95 -0.45 7.62 -9.71
C LEU A 95 -1.95 7.95 -9.69
N GLN A 96 -2.31 9.20 -9.96
CA GLN A 96 -3.71 9.60 -10.04
C GLN A 96 -4.40 8.91 -11.21
N GLN A 97 -3.77 8.93 -12.38
CA GLN A 97 -4.29 8.25 -13.57
C GLN A 97 -4.46 6.74 -13.35
N LEU A 98 -3.51 6.09 -12.68
CA LEU A 98 -3.61 4.67 -12.32
C LEU A 98 -4.86 4.38 -11.47
N MET A 99 -5.16 5.24 -10.49
CA MET A 99 -6.35 5.08 -9.64
C MET A 99 -7.65 5.24 -10.45
N GLU A 100 -7.69 6.26 -11.33
CA GLU A 100 -8.83 6.52 -12.21
C GLU A 100 -9.07 5.38 -13.21
N ASP A 101 -8.02 4.92 -13.89
CA ASP A 101 -8.07 3.82 -14.86
C ASP A 101 -8.45 2.50 -14.20
N SER A 102 -8.03 2.29 -12.95
CA SER A 102 -8.40 1.14 -12.14
C SER A 102 -9.83 1.23 -11.59
N GLY A 103 -10.53 2.35 -11.78
CA GLY A 103 -11.87 2.58 -11.25
C GLY A 103 -11.92 2.61 -9.72
N VAL A 104 -10.82 3.01 -9.08
CA VAL A 104 -10.76 3.20 -7.63
C VAL A 104 -11.63 4.42 -7.30
N LYS A 105 -12.54 4.25 -6.34
CA LYS A 105 -13.43 5.33 -5.94
C LYS A 105 -12.65 6.39 -5.16
N ALA A 106 -12.88 7.64 -5.52
CA ALA A 106 -12.58 8.76 -4.64
C ALA A 106 -13.48 8.66 -3.39
N ALA A 107 -12.89 8.87 -2.22
CA ALA A 107 -13.54 8.91 -0.91
C ALA A 107 -14.43 10.16 -0.76
#